data_AF-B9EMZ9-F1
#
_entry.id   AF-B9EMZ9-F1
#
_cell.length_a   1.000
_cell.length_b   1.000
_cell.length_c   1.000
_cell.angle_alpha   90.00
_cell.angle_beta   90.00
_cell.angle_gamma   90.00
#
_symmetry.space_group_name_H-M   'P 1'
#
loop_
_entity.id
_entity.type
_entity.pdbx_description
1 polymer ?
#
loop_
_entity_poly.entity_id
_entity_poly.type
_entity_poly.pdbx_seq_one_letter_code
_entity_poly.pdbx_strand_id
1 'polypeptide(L)' 'MKSGGETDYEGDLNSLPDDSNFVKPYLLELRQRAQKDIIDPQQSLNWSDSFLIKFLRARDFNVELSLKVGISVG' A
#
# COMPACT_ATOMS: atom_id res chain seq x y z
N MET A 1 -15.38 -12.56 16.59
CA MET A 1 -14.94 -11.26 17.14
C MET A 1 -13.59 -10.95 16.54
N LYS A 2 -13.49 -9.80 15.88
CA LYS A 2 -12.31 -9.10 15.30
C LYS A 2 -11.00 -9.92 15.16
N SER A 3 -10.78 -10.50 13.98
CA SER A 3 -9.43 -10.89 13.54
C SER A 3 -8.65 -9.61 13.21
N GLY A 4 -8.09 -8.97 14.23
CA GLY A 4 -7.15 -7.87 14.06
C GLY A 4 -5.86 -8.44 13.50
N GLY A 5 -5.63 -8.24 12.20
CA GLY A 5 -4.30 -8.37 11.61
C GLY A 5 -3.46 -7.18 12.09
N GLU A 6 -3.09 -7.20 13.36
CA GLU A 6 -2.12 -6.29 13.93
C GLU A 6 -0.77 -6.87 13.52
N THR A 7 -0.18 -6.34 12.45
CA THR A 7 1.24 -6.51 12.17
C THR A 7 2.00 -5.81 13.31
N ASP A 8 2.14 -6.52 14.43
CA ASP A 8 2.84 -6.14 15.66
C ASP A 8 4.36 -6.11 15.39
N TYR A 9 4.77 -5.24 14.48
CA TYR A 9 6.17 -4.90 14.35
C TYR A 9 6.32 -3.55 15.07
N GLU A 10 7.17 -3.52 16.08
CA GLU A 10 7.43 -2.31 16.88
C GLU A 10 8.60 -1.47 16.31
N GLY A 11 9.06 -1.78 15.10
CA GLY A 11 10.22 -1.14 14.44
C GLY A 11 9.85 0.12 13.65
N ASP A 12 10.65 0.46 12.62
CA ASP A 12 10.29 1.41 11.54
C ASP A 12 10.13 0.68 10.18
N LEU A 13 8.95 0.73 9.55
CA LEU A 13 8.59 -0.01 8.32
C LEU A 13 9.34 0.60 7.16
N ASN A 14 9.62 1.91 7.26
CA ASN A 14 10.40 2.65 6.29
C ASN A 14 11.86 2.18 6.24
N SER A 15 12.33 1.47 7.25
CA SER A 15 13.67 0.88 7.30
C SER A 15 13.71 -0.57 6.81
N LEU A 16 12.55 -1.21 6.60
CA LEU A 16 12.48 -2.59 6.14
C LEU A 16 12.71 -2.70 4.62
N PRO A 17 13.22 -3.84 4.13
CA PRO A 17 13.29 -4.12 2.71
C PRO A 17 11.88 -4.31 2.10
N ASP A 18 11.76 -4.04 0.80
CA ASP A 18 10.49 -4.14 0.05
C ASP A 18 9.85 -5.54 0.13
N ASP A 19 10.68 -6.58 0.13
CA ASP A 19 10.27 -7.99 0.23
C ASP A 19 9.92 -8.47 1.65
N SER A 20 10.01 -7.56 2.64
CA SER A 20 9.70 -7.88 4.02
C SER A 20 8.28 -8.42 4.18
N ASN A 21 8.13 -9.46 5.00
CA ASN A 21 6.83 -10.02 5.35
C ASN A 21 5.92 -9.00 6.05
N PHE A 22 6.49 -7.94 6.61
CA PHE A 22 5.74 -6.83 7.21
C PHE A 22 5.27 -5.80 6.18
N VAL A 23 5.95 -5.66 5.04
CA VAL A 23 5.60 -4.69 3.97
C VAL A 23 4.54 -5.26 3.02
N LYS A 24 4.62 -6.55 2.71
CA LYS A 24 3.69 -7.29 1.84
C LYS A 24 2.20 -7.10 2.17
N PRO A 25 1.73 -7.17 3.43
CA PRO A 25 0.31 -6.97 3.73
C PRO A 25 -0.20 -5.56 3.38
N TYR A 26 0.58 -4.52 3.65
CA TYR A 26 0.21 -3.14 3.29
C TYR A 26 0.19 -2.92 1.78
N LEU A 27 1.16 -3.49 1.06
CA LEU A 27 1.19 -3.47 -0.40
C LEU A 27 -0.05 -4.15 -1.00
N LEU A 28 -0.39 -5.34 -0.50
CA LEU A 28 -1.56 -6.09 -0.94
C LEU A 28 -2.86 -5.32 -0.65
N GLU A 29 -2.98 -4.71 0.53
CA GLU A 29 -4.13 -3.89 0.88
C GLU A 29 -4.25 -2.66 -0.03
N LEU A 30 -3.15 -1.92 -0.23
CA LEU A 30 -3.11 -0.76 -1.12
C LEU A 30 -3.56 -1.14 -2.52
N ARG A 31 -3.05 -2.25 -3.06
CA ARG A 31 -3.41 -2.72 -4.41
C ARG A 31 -4.88 -3.16 -4.50
N GLN A 32 -5.42 -3.82 -3.49
CA GLN A 32 -6.83 -4.23 -3.49
C GLN A 32 -7.76 -3.01 -3.44
N ARG A 33 -7.46 -2.04 -2.57
CA ARG A 33 -8.25 -0.81 -2.47
C ARG A 33 -8.09 0.06 -3.71
N ALA A 34 -6.89 0.16 -4.25
CA ALA A 34 -6.60 0.83 -5.51
C ALA A 34 -7.48 0.27 -6.65
N GLN A 35 -7.48 -1.05 -6.84
CA GLN A 35 -8.32 -1.69 -7.87
C GLN A 35 -9.83 -1.49 -7.66
N LYS A 36 -10.27 -1.27 -6.42
CA LYS A 36 -11.68 -1.00 -6.10
C LYS A 36 -12.08 0.44 -6.43
N ASP A 37 -11.16 1.39 -6.24
CA ASP A 37 -11.38 2.83 -6.48
C ASP A 37 -11.06 3.24 -7.94
N ILE A 38 -10.23 2.48 -8.64
CA ILE A 38 -9.88 2.74 -10.03
C ILE A 38 -11.08 2.46 -10.94
N ILE A 39 -11.58 3.53 -11.56
CA ILE A 39 -12.67 3.48 -12.55
C ILE A 39 -12.14 2.99 -13.91
N ASP A 40 -10.87 3.30 -14.24
CA ASP A 40 -10.24 2.90 -15.51
C ASP A 40 -9.23 1.75 -15.32
N PRO A 41 -9.51 0.54 -15.84
CA PRO A 41 -8.65 -0.62 -15.65
C PRO A 41 -7.24 -0.47 -16.24
N GLN A 42 -7.00 0.48 -17.16
CA GLN A 42 -5.66 0.72 -17.72
C GLN A 42 -4.74 1.43 -16.72
N GLN A 43 -5.27 2.24 -15.80
CA GLN A 43 -4.50 2.85 -14.71
C GLN A 43 -4.04 1.81 -13.68
N SER A 44 -4.80 0.73 -13.48
CA SER A 44 -4.49 -0.33 -12.52
C SER A 44 -3.33 -1.24 -12.92
N LEU A 45 -3.02 -1.33 -14.22
CA LEU A 45 -2.12 -2.37 -14.74
C LEU A 45 -0.63 -2.03 -14.59
N ASN A 46 -0.28 -0.77 -14.29
CA ASN A 46 1.08 -0.28 -14.55
C ASN A 46 1.92 0.00 -13.30
N TRP A 47 1.42 -0.30 -12.10
CA TRP A 47 2.10 0.08 -10.86
C TRP A 47 2.90 -1.08 -10.30
N SER A 48 4.23 -1.00 -10.42
CA SER A 48 5.15 -1.98 -9.84
C SER A 48 5.13 -1.93 -8.31
N ASP A 49 5.40 -3.06 -7.66
CA ASP A 49 5.42 -3.16 -6.19
C ASP A 49 6.40 -2.15 -5.56
N SER A 50 7.60 -1.99 -6.14
CA SER A 50 8.58 -1.00 -5.68
C SER A 50 8.12 0.46 -5.84
N PHE A 51 7.17 0.74 -6.74
CA PHE A 51 6.57 2.07 -6.88
C PHE A 51 5.53 2.29 -5.78
N LEU A 52 4.62 1.33 -5.58
CA LEU A 52 3.61 1.33 -4.53
C LEU A 52 4.21 1.46 -3.12
N ILE A 53 5.29 0.73 -2.86
CA ILE A 53 6.00 0.78 -1.57
C ILE A 53 6.56 2.18 -1.29
N LYS A 54 6.99 2.94 -2.30
CA LYS A 54 7.44 4.32 -2.10
C LYS A 54 6.32 5.24 -1.63
N PHE A 55 5.09 5.06 -2.12
CA PHE A 55 3.93 5.81 -1.62
C PHE A 55 3.61 5.46 -0.18
N LEU A 56 3.63 4.16 0.14
CA LEU A 56 3.47 3.69 1.51
C LEU A 56 4.52 4.33 2.41
N ARG A 57 5.81 4.27 2.06
CA ARG A 57 6.88 4.89 2.85
C ARG A 57 6.70 6.40 3.03
N ALA A 58 6.32 7.11 1.98
CA ALA A 58 6.08 8.55 2.04
C ALA A 58 4.87 8.95 2.93
N ARG A 59 4.05 7.99 3.34
CA ARG A 59 2.86 8.17 4.17
C ARG A 59 2.88 7.27 5.41
N ASP A 60 4.06 6.81 5.81
CA ASP A 60 4.25 5.96 6.99
C ASP A 60 3.37 4.70 6.95
N PHE A 61 3.31 4.06 5.79
CA PHE A 61 2.49 2.88 5.49
C PHE A 61 0.99 3.07 5.72
N ASN A 62 0.51 4.32 5.75
CA ASN A 62 -0.91 4.60 5.76
C ASN A 62 -1.52 4.37 4.37
N VAL A 63 -2.25 3.26 4.23
CA VAL A 63 -2.87 2.84 2.97
C VAL A 63 -3.89 3.86 2.46
N GLU A 64 -4.72 4.42 3.35
CA GLU A 64 -5.76 5.40 2.96
C GLU A 64 -5.15 6.69 2.41
N LEU A 65 -4.13 7.22 3.10
CA LEU A 65 -3.40 8.40 2.62
C LEU A 65 -2.67 8.12 1.31
N SER A 66 -2.09 6.92 1.16
CA SER A 66 -1.36 6.51 -0.04
C SER A 66 -2.27 6.45 -1.28
N LEU A 67 -3.51 5.98 -1.14
CA LEU A 67 -4.52 5.99 -2.20
C LEU A 67 -4.88 7.41 -2.64
N LYS A 68 -5.06 8.31 -1.67
CA LYS A 68 -5.52 9.69 -1.91
C LYS A 68 -4.54 10.52 -2.73
N VAL A 69 -3.22 10.29 -2.60
CA VAL A 69 -2.20 11.06 -3.34
C VAL A 69 -1.88 10.50 -4.72
N GLY A 70 -2.04 9.19 -4.94
CA GLY A 70 -1.60 8.52 -6.16
C GLY A 70 -2.72 8.25 -7.18
N ILE A 71 -3.94 7.95 -6.71
CA ILE A 71 -5.03 7.47 -7.57
C ILE A 71 -6.02 8.59 -7.92
N SER A 72 -5.96 9.73 -7.24
CA SER A 72 -6.91 10.83 -7.43
C SER A 72 -6.58 11.78 -8.59
N VAL A 73 -5.72 11.41 -9.53
CA VAL A 73 -5.40 12.24 -10.71
C VAL A 73 -5.74 11.51 -12.02
N GLY A 74 -6.91 11.84 -12.58
CA GLY A 74 -7.34 11.46 -13.92
C GLY A 74 -8.81 11.10 -14.01
#